data_AF-A0A9X1WA71-F1
#
_entry.id   AF-A0A9X1WA71-F1
#
_cell.length_a   1.000
_cell.length_b   1.000
_cell.length_c   1.000
_cell.angle_alpha   90.00
_cell.angle_beta   90.00
_cell.angle_gamma   90.00
#
_symmetry.space_group_name_H-M   'P 1'
#
loop_
_entity.id
_entity.type
_entity.pdbx_description
1 polymer ?
#
loop_
_entity_poly.entity_id
_entity_poly.type
_entity_poly.pdbx_seq_one_letter_code
_entity_poly.pdbx_strand_id
1 'polypeptide(L)' 'MKYVVALSINVLLLGCSTQQAKPQSTSQANPAAVYCVESGGEYMLENSECKLPDGSVVNAWDYYRENHPQN' A
#
# COMPACT_ATOMS: atom_id res chain seq x y z
N MET A 1 -51.05 1.89 38.57
CA MET A 1 -51.72 2.59 37.47
C MET A 1 -51.12 2.14 36.16
N LYS A 2 -51.90 1.42 35.36
CA LYS A 2 -51.53 0.88 34.05
C LYS A 2 -51.69 2.01 33.02
N TYR A 3 -50.59 2.52 32.48
CA TYR A 3 -50.63 3.32 31.25
C TYR A 3 -49.90 2.54 30.17
N VAL A 4 -50.66 1.69 29.48
CA VAL A 4 -50.29 1.20 28.16
C VAL A 4 -50.64 2.32 27.20
N VAL A 5 -49.65 3.13 26.83
CA VAL A 5 -49.74 3.96 25.63
C VAL A 5 -48.81 3.32 24.62
N ALA A 6 -49.39 2.44 23.82
CA ALA A 6 -48.80 2.03 22.55
C ALA A 6 -48.83 3.26 21.64
N LEU A 7 -47.66 3.82 21.36
CA LEU A 7 -47.47 4.71 20.24
C LEU A 7 -46.19 4.30 19.51
N SER A 8 -46.41 3.46 18.51
CA SER A 8 -45.47 3.09 17.47
C SER A 8 -44.88 4.35 16.82
N ILE A 9 -43.60 4.61 17.07
CA ILE A 9 -42.80 5.54 16.29
C ILE A 9 -41.72 4.72 15.62
N ASN A 10 -41.93 4.44 14.33
CA ASN A 10 -40.88 3.96 13.43
C ASN A 10 -39.85 5.10 13.32
N VAL A 11 -38.80 5.02 14.12
CA VAL A 11 -37.64 5.91 13.97
C VAL A 11 -36.94 5.49 12.68
N LEU A 12 -37.14 6.29 11.64
CA LEU A 12 -36.44 6.19 10.37
C LEU A 12 -34.93 6.36 10.64
N LEU A 13 -34.17 5.33 10.30
CA LEU A 13 -32.71 5.32 10.31
C LEU A 13 -32.18 6.38 9.34
N LEU A 14 -31.81 7.55 9.85
CA LEU A 14 -31.00 8.53 9.10
C LEU A 14 -29.52 8.12 9.22
N GLY A 15 -29.15 7.05 8.51
CA GLY A 15 -27.76 6.65 8.33
C GLY A 15 -27.07 7.50 7.28
N CYS A 16 -26.61 8.70 7.63
CA CYS A 16 -25.67 9.45 6.79
C CYS A 16 -24.24 9.02 7.15
N SER A 17 -23.75 7.94 6.54
CA SER A 17 -22.32 7.66 6.52
C SER A 17 -21.74 8.28 5.25
N THR A 18 -21.35 9.56 5.32
CA THR A 18 -20.41 10.11 4.34
C THR A 18 -19.06 9.46 4.60
N GLN A 19 -18.85 8.28 4.01
CA GLN A 19 -17.54 7.68 3.94
C GLN A 19 -16.74 8.53 2.95
N GLN A 20 -16.12 9.58 3.47
CA GLN A 20 -15.17 10.37 2.73
C GLN A 20 -14.04 9.41 2.37
N ALA A 21 -14.04 8.95 1.12
CA ALA A 21 -12.97 8.14 0.57
C ALA A 21 -11.71 9.00 0.67
N LYS A 22 -10.96 8.81 1.76
CA LYS A 22 -9.61 9.33 1.86
C LYS A 22 -8.89 8.80 0.62
N PRO A 23 -8.22 9.64 -0.18
CA PRO A 23 -7.41 9.14 -1.27
C PRO A 23 -6.41 8.16 -0.66
N GLN A 24 -6.67 6.87 -0.89
CA GLN A 24 -5.79 5.79 -0.47
C GLN A 24 -4.55 5.98 -1.34
N SER A 25 -3.50 6.59 -0.80
CA SER A 25 -2.23 6.70 -1.50
C SER A 25 -1.70 5.28 -1.68
N THR A 26 -1.96 4.67 -2.83
CA THR A 26 -1.48 3.34 -3.22
C THR A 26 0.01 3.36 -3.58
N SER A 27 0.81 4.15 -2.86
CA SER A 27 2.25 4.13 -3.03
C SER A 27 2.77 2.86 -2.35
N GLN A 28 2.57 1.71 -3.01
CA GLN A 28 3.43 0.56 -2.78
C GLN A 28 4.81 0.98 -3.29
N ALA A 29 5.81 0.90 -2.40
CA ALA A 29 7.19 1.10 -2.79
C ALA A 29 7.56 0.11 -3.91
N ASN A 30 8.40 0.55 -4.86
CA ASN A 30 8.92 -0.34 -5.88
C ASN A 30 9.82 -1.39 -5.19
N PRO A 31 9.45 -2.69 -5.21
CA PRO A 31 10.20 -3.71 -4.48
C PRO A 31 11.65 -3.84 -4.96
N ALA A 32 11.91 -3.63 -6.26
CA ALA A 32 13.26 -3.63 -6.80
C ALA A 32 14.10 -2.45 -6.28
N ALA A 33 13.49 -1.27 -6.14
CA ALA A 33 14.17 -0.10 -5.59
C ALA A 33 14.45 -0.26 -4.09
N VAL A 34 13.48 -0.79 -3.33
CA VAL A 34 13.65 -1.11 -1.90
C VAL A 34 14.79 -2.10 -1.73
N TYR A 35 14.76 -3.20 -2.48
CA TYR A 35 15.78 -4.24 -2.38
C TYR A 35 17.18 -3.73 -2.76
N CYS A 36 17.29 -2.88 -3.78
CA CYS A 36 18.55 -2.25 -4.14
C CYS A 36 19.15 -1.47 -2.95
N VAL A 37 18.34 -0.62 -2.30
CA VAL A 37 18.78 0.19 -1.15
C VAL A 37 19.08 -0.68 0.07
N GLU A 38 18.27 -1.70 0.34
CA GLU A 38 18.49 -2.65 1.44
C GLU A 38 19.77 -3.49 1.24
N SER A 39 20.16 -3.73 -0.02
CA SER A 39 21.42 -4.39 -0.40
C SER A 39 22.64 -3.45 -0.30
N GLY A 40 22.43 -2.21 0.17
CA GLY A 40 23.47 -1.18 0.28
C GLY A 40 23.78 -0.47 -1.04
N GLY A 41 22.96 -0.69 -2.07
CA GLY A 41 23.12 -0.07 -3.38
C GLY A 41 22.41 1.29 -3.50
N GLU A 42 22.61 1.92 -4.64
CA GLU A 42 21.97 3.16 -5.06
C GLU A 42 21.02 2.88 -6.24
N TYR A 43 19.72 3.11 -6.06
CA TYR A 43 18.71 2.88 -7.10
C TYR A 43 18.63 4.08 -8.05
N MET A 44 18.76 3.82 -9.35
CA MET A 44 18.76 4.82 -10.41
C MET A 44 17.37 4.91 -11.04
N LEU A 45 16.65 6.00 -10.74
CA LEU A 45 15.26 6.20 -11.18
C LEU A 45 15.12 6.32 -12.71
N GLU A 46 16.13 6.84 -13.41
CA GLU A 46 16.02 7.06 -14.86
C GLU A 46 16.00 5.77 -15.67
N ASN A 47 16.72 4.74 -15.23
CA ASN A 47 16.96 3.51 -16.01
C ASN A 47 16.64 2.21 -15.26
N SER A 48 16.17 2.30 -14.01
CA SER A 48 15.88 1.14 -13.17
C SER A 48 17.10 0.25 -12.91
N GLU A 49 18.28 0.85 -12.81
CA GLU A 49 19.52 0.18 -12.42
C GLU A 49 19.75 0.26 -10.91
N CYS A 50 20.53 -0.68 -10.39
CA CYS A 50 21.05 -0.68 -9.04
C CYS A 50 22.57 -0.66 -9.10
N LYS A 51 23.19 0.39 -8.56
CA LYS A 51 24.63 0.45 -8.35
C LYS A 51 24.96 -0.19 -7.00
N LEU A 52 25.65 -1.33 -7.02
CA LEU A 52 25.99 -2.10 -5.83
C LEU A 52 27.20 -1.49 -5.08
N PRO A 53 27.44 -1.89 -3.82
CA PRO A 53 28.57 -1.39 -3.02
C PRO A 53 29.96 -1.64 -3.63
N ASP A 54 30.10 -2.68 -4.45
CA ASP A 54 31.33 -2.99 -5.18
C ASP A 54 31.53 -2.12 -6.44
N GLY A 55 30.58 -1.26 -6.75
CA GLY A 55 30.57 -0.38 -7.91
C GLY A 55 29.98 -0.99 -9.18
N SER A 56 29.58 -2.27 -9.16
CA SER A 56 28.88 -2.89 -10.29
C SER A 56 27.48 -2.29 -10.46
N VAL A 57 26.98 -2.33 -11.69
CA VAL A 57 25.65 -1.81 -12.05
C VAL A 57 24.86 -2.95 -12.68
N VAL A 58 23.70 -3.23 -12.11
CA VAL A 58 22.81 -4.33 -12.53
C VAL A 58 21.39 -3.82 -12.76
N ASN A 59 20.60 -4.54 -13.53
CA ASN A 59 19.16 -4.27 -13.63
C ASN A 59 18.49 -4.56 -12.28
N ALA A 60 17.80 -3.58 -11.70
CA ALA A 60 17.24 -3.72 -10.35
C ALA A 60 16.13 -4.79 -10.28
N TRP A 61 15.36 -4.98 -11.35
CA TRP A 61 14.29 -5.97 -11.39
C TRP A 61 14.81 -7.40 -11.56
N ASP A 62 15.85 -7.59 -12.36
CA ASP A 62 16.54 -8.89 -12.46
C ASP A 62 17.18 -9.25 -11.13
N TYR A 63 17.93 -8.32 -10.54
CA TYR A 63 18.53 -8.50 -9.22
C TYR A 63 17.49 -8.85 -8.15
N TYR A 64 16.35 -8.16 -8.13
CA TYR A 64 15.25 -8.49 -7.22
C TYR A 64 14.72 -9.91 -7.44
N ARG A 65 14.41 -10.31 -8.69
CA ARG A 65 13.82 -11.63 -9.01
C ARG A 65 14.76 -12.80 -8.75
N GLU A 66 16.05 -12.62 -9.03
CA GLU A 66 17.08 -13.63 -8.73
C GLU A 66 17.16 -13.94 -7.23
N ASN A 67 16.88 -12.93 -6.39
CA ASN A 67 16.90 -13.06 -4.93
C ASN A 67 15.50 -13.32 -4.31
N HIS A 68 14.43 -13.27 -5.11
CA HIS A 68 13.05 -13.54 -4.70
C HIS A 68 12.34 -14.49 -5.68
N PRO A 69 12.84 -15.73 -5.85
CA PRO A 69 12.19 -16.70 -6.73
C PRO A 69 10.78 -17.01 -6.23
N GLN A 70 9.80 -16.93 -7.14
CA GLN A 70 8.41 -17.30 -6.89
C GLN A 70 8.27 -18.80 -7.18
N ASN A 71 8.08 -19.61 -6.13
CA ASN A 71 7.76 -21.04 -6.26
C ASN A 71 6.33 -21.27 -6.74
#